data_AF-U5H4C8-F1
#
_entry.id   AF-U5H4C8-F1
#
_cell.length_a   1.000
_cell.length_b   1.000
_cell.length_c   1.000
_cell.angle_alpha   90.00
_cell.angle_beta   90.00
_cell.angle_gamma   90.00
#
_symmetry.space_group_name_H-M   'P 1'
#
loop_
_entity.id
_entity.type
_entity.pdbx_description
1 polymer ?
#
loop_
_entity_poly.entity_id
_entity_poly.type
_entity_poly.pdbx_seq_one_letter_code
_entity_poly.pdbx_strand_id
1 'polypeptide(L)'
;MSRVLETVGTAAYLGATPKFSTPAAVGASGSILTIEARHSSLLNEVEGQSGFPAPFETALEFNQVWSLASPMIKPGTCGAKKPLPPGLKAYPVLNVVTKVPRAGHQIAVKFAQKAGGKAYAVFLFSGVQTVVSVKHGSDGISRIDVPSGFQGATYLFISSSKAGLTDASTVAGPALLFL
;
A
#
# COMPACT_ATOMS: atom_id res chain seq x y z
N MET A 1 -7.55 -9.48 9.74
CA MET A 1 -7.31 -8.00 9.76
C MET A 1 -5.98 -7.64 10.38
N SER A 2 -5.51 -8.34 11.42
CA SER A 2 -4.20 -8.11 12.05
C SER A 2 -3.04 -8.08 11.03
N ARG A 3 -2.99 -9.03 10.08
CA ARG A 3 -1.93 -9.07 9.06
C ARG A 3 -1.80 -7.77 8.26
N VAL A 4 -2.93 -7.16 7.90
CA VAL A 4 -2.94 -5.88 7.18
C VAL A 4 -2.39 -4.77 8.07
N LEU A 5 -2.81 -4.71 9.34
CA LEU A 5 -2.36 -3.70 10.29
C LEU A 5 -0.85 -3.71 10.47
N GLU A 6 -0.25 -4.88 10.74
CA GLU A 6 1.20 -5.01 10.97
C GLU A 6 2.02 -4.74 9.69
N THR A 7 1.48 -5.15 8.52
CA THR A 7 2.10 -4.83 7.22
C THR A 7 2.09 -3.31 6.95
N VAL A 8 0.96 -2.64 7.20
CA VAL A 8 0.84 -1.18 7.04
C VAL A 8 1.70 -0.45 8.08
N GLY A 9 1.74 -0.94 9.33
CA GLY A 9 2.58 -0.42 10.40
C GLY A 9 4.06 -0.46 10.06
N THR A 10 4.54 -1.62 9.56
CA THR A 10 5.92 -1.79 9.09
C THR A 10 6.27 -0.77 8.00
N ALA A 11 5.43 -0.66 6.97
CA ALA A 11 5.65 0.29 5.89
C ALA A 11 5.63 1.77 6.34
N ALA A 12 4.76 2.09 7.31
CA ALA A 12 4.64 3.41 7.89
C ALA A 12 5.89 3.80 8.70
N TYR A 13 6.33 2.95 9.62
CA TYR A 13 7.54 3.22 10.41
C TYR A 13 8.79 3.25 9.53
N LEU A 14 8.89 2.37 8.53
CA LEU A 14 10.01 2.40 7.60
C LEU A 14 10.07 3.72 6.81
N GLY A 15 8.94 4.23 6.33
CA GLY A 15 8.85 5.52 5.62
C GLY A 15 9.00 6.75 6.52
N ALA A 16 8.60 6.64 7.80
CA ALA A 16 8.66 7.74 8.77
C ALA A 16 10.02 7.86 9.47
N THR A 17 10.72 6.73 9.71
CA THR A 17 11.97 6.70 10.49
C THR A 17 13.00 7.73 10.02
N PRO A 18 13.29 7.88 8.71
CA PRO A 18 14.25 8.86 8.22
C PRO A 18 13.83 10.33 8.41
N LYS A 19 12.57 10.59 8.75
CA LYS A 19 12.01 11.94 8.93
C LYS A 19 12.10 12.44 10.38
N PHE A 20 12.52 11.59 11.32
CA PHE A 20 12.73 12.01 12.71
C PHE A 20 14.02 12.82 12.86
N SER A 21 13.96 13.90 13.64
CA SER A 21 15.08 14.83 13.81
C SER A 21 16.00 14.50 14.98
N THR A 22 15.64 13.56 15.85
CA THR A 22 16.45 13.19 17.02
C THR A 22 16.85 11.71 16.97
N PRO A 23 18.10 11.37 17.34
CA PRO A 23 18.54 9.97 17.42
C PRO A 23 17.66 9.12 18.34
N ALA A 24 17.15 9.70 19.43
CA ALA A 24 16.24 9.02 20.34
C ALA A 24 14.92 8.62 19.65
N ALA A 25 14.33 9.51 18.84
CA ALA A 25 13.12 9.19 18.08
C ALA A 25 13.38 8.17 16.96
N VAL A 26 14.54 8.23 16.30
CA VAL A 26 14.95 7.21 15.33
C VAL A 26 15.09 5.84 16.01
N GLY A 27 15.74 5.77 17.17
CA GLY A 27 15.88 4.53 17.94
C GLY A 27 14.53 3.96 18.39
N ALA A 28 13.62 4.81 18.88
CA ALA A 28 12.26 4.40 19.26
C ALA A 28 11.43 3.94 18.05
N SER A 29 11.53 4.62 16.91
CA SER A 29 10.86 4.22 15.68
C SER A 29 11.39 2.87 15.17
N GLY A 30 12.72 2.69 15.19
CA GLY A 30 13.37 1.44 14.82
C GLY A 30 12.94 0.26 15.69
N SER A 31 12.80 0.46 17.01
CA SER A 31 12.34 -0.62 17.89
C SER A 31 10.90 -1.05 17.57
N ILE A 32 10.00 -0.11 17.27
CA ILE A 32 8.63 -0.43 16.86
C ILE A 32 8.61 -1.13 15.51
N LEU A 33 9.34 -0.61 14.51
CA LEU A 33 9.47 -1.22 13.19
C LEU A 33 9.84 -2.71 13.27
N THR A 34 10.80 -3.08 14.13
CA THR A 34 11.22 -4.49 14.28
C THR A 34 10.17 -5.38 14.93
N ILE A 35 9.23 -4.82 15.70
CA ILE A 35 8.12 -5.58 16.29
C ILE A 35 7.04 -5.80 15.24
N GLU A 36 6.61 -4.75 14.54
CA GLU A 36 5.64 -4.82 13.45
C GLU A 36 6.06 -5.84 12.38
N ALA A 37 7.35 -5.83 11.99
CA ALA A 37 7.89 -6.78 11.01
C ALA A 37 7.82 -8.24 11.50
N ARG A 38 8.10 -8.48 12.80
CA ARG A 38 8.00 -9.82 13.40
C ARG A 38 6.57 -10.30 13.49
N HIS A 39 5.62 -9.43 13.83
CA HIS A 39 4.21 -9.78 13.80
C HIS A 39 3.72 -10.07 12.37
N SER A 40 4.11 -9.25 11.40
CA SER A 40 3.80 -9.47 9.98
C SER A 40 4.32 -10.83 9.51
N SER A 41 5.59 -11.15 9.84
CA SER A 41 6.21 -12.45 9.54
C SER A 41 5.44 -13.61 10.16
N LEU A 42 5.14 -13.56 11.46
CA LEU A 42 4.36 -14.59 12.15
C LEU A 42 2.97 -14.76 11.54
N LEU A 43 2.28 -13.67 11.24
CA LEU A 43 0.93 -13.70 10.66
C LEU A 43 0.92 -14.22 9.22
N ASN A 44 2.00 -14.02 8.46
CA ASN A 44 2.14 -14.65 7.15
C ASN A 44 2.29 -16.17 7.28
N GLU A 45 3.14 -16.65 8.19
CA GLU A 45 3.35 -18.09 8.45
C GLU A 45 2.07 -18.78 8.93
N VAL A 46 1.32 -18.14 9.84
CA VAL A 46 0.01 -18.64 10.32
C VAL A 46 -1.00 -18.79 9.17
N GLU A 47 -0.89 -17.96 8.13
CA GLU A 47 -1.73 -17.99 6.93
C GLU A 47 -1.16 -18.89 5.82
N GLY A 48 -0.13 -19.70 6.13
CA GLY A 48 0.52 -20.61 5.20
C GLY A 48 1.33 -19.90 4.09
N GLN A 49 1.71 -18.65 4.31
CA GLN A 49 2.58 -17.86 3.44
C GLN A 49 3.99 -17.77 4.04
N SER A 50 4.97 -17.39 3.23
CA SER A 50 6.33 -17.12 3.75
C SER A 50 6.31 -15.91 4.69
N GLY A 51 6.90 -16.07 5.86
CA GLY A 51 7.20 -15.00 6.82
C GLY A 51 8.29 -14.04 6.34
N PHE A 52 9.02 -14.41 5.29
CA PHE A 52 10.10 -13.63 4.67
C PHE A 52 9.93 -13.65 3.15
N PRO A 53 8.86 -13.04 2.61
CA PRO A 53 8.50 -13.22 1.21
C PRO A 53 9.36 -12.36 0.26
N ALA A 54 10.12 -11.39 0.79
CA ALA A 54 11.01 -10.52 0.05
C ALA A 54 12.26 -10.17 0.89
N PRO A 55 13.39 -9.80 0.26
CA PRO A 55 14.60 -9.40 0.97
C PRO A 55 14.50 -8.02 1.65
N PHE A 56 13.59 -7.16 1.17
CA PHE A 56 13.38 -5.82 1.72
C PHE A 56 11.90 -5.53 1.93
N GLU A 57 11.60 -4.70 2.91
CA GLU A 57 10.26 -4.15 3.12
C GLU A 57 10.01 -2.91 2.25
N THR A 58 8.75 -2.59 2.00
CA THR A 58 8.37 -1.42 1.20
C THR A 58 7.98 -0.26 2.10
N ALA A 59 8.74 0.84 2.03
CA ALA A 59 8.39 2.09 2.72
C ALA A 59 7.23 2.79 2.00
N LEU A 60 6.29 3.33 2.78
CA LEU A 60 5.18 4.14 2.26
C LEU A 60 5.24 5.59 2.76
N GLU A 61 4.73 6.50 1.96
CA GLU A 61 4.56 7.90 2.32
C GLU A 61 3.31 8.13 3.19
N PHE A 62 3.24 9.27 3.89
CA PHE A 62 2.15 9.52 4.85
C PHE A 62 0.75 9.45 4.25
N ASN A 63 0.54 10.00 3.05
CA ASN A 63 -0.76 9.91 2.37
C ASN A 63 -1.11 8.47 1.94
N GLN A 64 -0.09 7.68 1.57
CA GLN A 64 -0.23 6.28 1.20
C GLN A 64 -0.61 5.42 2.42
N VAL A 65 0.09 5.61 3.54
CA VAL A 65 -0.23 4.99 4.83
C VAL A 65 -1.63 5.37 5.29
N TRP A 66 -1.95 6.67 5.27
CA TRP A 66 -3.25 7.16 5.72
C TRP A 66 -4.42 6.61 4.88
N SER A 67 -4.20 6.43 3.58
CA SER A 67 -5.19 5.80 2.69
C SER A 67 -5.51 4.35 3.09
N LEU A 68 -4.54 3.61 3.63
CA LEU A 68 -4.74 2.23 4.11
C LEU A 68 -5.23 2.16 5.56
N ALA A 69 -4.75 3.06 6.42
CA ALA A 69 -5.04 3.03 7.86
C ALA A 69 -6.36 3.71 8.24
N SER A 70 -6.75 4.78 7.54
CA SER A 70 -7.95 5.56 7.91
C SER A 70 -9.25 4.75 7.96
N PRO A 71 -9.51 3.73 7.12
CA PRO A 71 -10.71 2.90 7.24
C PRO A 71 -10.74 2.01 8.50
N MET A 72 -9.58 1.80 9.12
CA MET A 72 -9.43 0.98 10.34
C MET A 72 -9.59 1.79 11.62
N ILE A 73 -9.58 3.12 11.50
CA ILE A 73 -9.70 4.04 12.63
C ILE A 73 -11.17 4.46 12.74
N LYS A 74 -11.79 4.18 13.89
CA LYS A 74 -13.11 4.70 14.20
C LYS A 74 -12.99 6.15 14.65
N PRO A 75 -13.50 7.14 13.91
CA PRO A 75 -13.29 8.54 14.25
C PRO A 75 -13.96 8.89 15.60
N GLY A 76 -13.26 9.67 16.42
CA GLY A 76 -13.81 10.21 17.67
C GLY A 76 -13.98 9.21 18.81
N THR A 77 -13.44 7.99 18.70
CA THR A 77 -13.51 6.99 19.78
C THR A 77 -12.27 6.93 20.66
N CYS A 78 -11.20 7.64 20.31
CA CYS A 78 -9.99 7.75 21.10
C CYS A 78 -9.35 9.12 20.95
N GLY A 79 -8.82 9.66 22.06
CA GLY A 79 -8.07 10.92 22.09
C GLY A 79 -8.92 12.19 21.95
N ALA A 80 -8.26 13.34 22.13
CA ALA A 80 -8.88 14.63 21.88
C ALA A 80 -9.14 14.81 20.37
N LYS A 81 -10.28 15.41 20.02
CA LYS A 81 -10.61 15.81 18.63
C LYS A 81 -9.62 16.90 18.18
N LYS A 82 -8.48 16.49 17.64
CA LYS A 82 -7.50 17.37 17.03
C LYS A 82 -7.62 17.29 15.50
N PRO A 83 -7.43 18.40 14.78
CA PRO A 83 -7.34 18.34 13.33
C PRO A 83 -6.16 17.45 12.91
N LEU A 84 -6.31 16.77 11.79
CA LEU A 84 -5.20 16.03 11.18
C LEU A 84 -4.08 17.00 10.76
N PRO A 85 -2.82 16.53 10.69
CA PRO A 85 -1.72 17.33 10.19
C PRO A 85 -2.03 17.92 8.80
N PRO A 86 -1.61 19.18 8.52
CA PRO A 86 -1.81 19.79 7.22
C PRO A 86 -1.22 18.94 6.08
N GLY A 87 -1.98 18.76 5.01
CA GLY A 87 -1.55 17.98 3.83
C GLY A 87 -1.77 16.48 3.92
N LEU A 88 -2.14 15.94 5.10
CA LEU A 88 -2.51 14.54 5.24
C LEU A 88 -3.89 14.30 4.62
N LYS A 89 -3.93 13.55 3.52
CA LYS A 89 -5.16 13.22 2.79
C LYS A 89 -5.11 11.80 2.28
N ALA A 90 -6.26 11.12 2.32
CA ALA A 90 -6.39 9.82 1.69
C ALA A 90 -6.54 10.03 0.17
N TYR A 91 -5.91 9.19 -0.63
CA TYR A 91 -6.20 9.14 -2.06
C TYR A 91 -7.56 8.47 -2.30
N PRO A 92 -8.13 8.63 -3.52
CA PRO A 92 -9.32 7.90 -3.91
C PRO A 92 -9.14 6.39 -3.79
N VAL A 93 -10.20 5.70 -3.37
CA VAL A 93 -10.18 4.25 -3.11
C VAL A 93 -9.95 3.47 -4.40
N LEU A 94 -9.05 2.48 -4.33
CA LEU A 94 -8.87 1.45 -5.34
C LEU A 94 -9.48 0.13 -4.85
N ASN A 95 -10.55 -0.34 -5.52
CA ASN A 95 -11.20 -1.58 -5.15
C ASN A 95 -10.68 -2.74 -6.00
N VAL A 96 -10.18 -3.78 -5.33
CA VAL A 96 -9.76 -5.02 -6.00
C VAL A 96 -10.98 -5.94 -6.08
N VAL A 97 -11.43 -6.24 -7.30
CA VAL A 97 -12.61 -7.07 -7.57
C VAL A 97 -12.24 -8.55 -7.52
N THR A 98 -11.02 -8.89 -7.94
CA THR A 98 -10.51 -10.27 -7.86
C THR A 98 -10.38 -10.70 -6.41
N LYS A 99 -11.09 -11.79 -6.04
CA LYS A 99 -11.09 -12.33 -4.66
C LYS A 99 -9.75 -12.90 -4.21
N VAL A 100 -9.02 -13.53 -5.12
CA VAL A 100 -7.71 -14.14 -4.84
C VAL A 100 -6.70 -13.64 -5.88
N PRO A 101 -6.12 -12.45 -5.67
CA PRO A 101 -5.02 -11.94 -6.49
C PRO A 101 -3.83 -12.91 -6.46
N ARG A 102 -3.14 -13.07 -7.59
CA ARG A 102 -1.95 -13.93 -7.70
C ARG A 102 -0.92 -13.26 -8.61
N ALA A 103 0.35 -13.40 -8.28
CA ALA A 103 1.43 -12.98 -9.17
C ALA A 103 1.37 -13.71 -10.52
N GLY A 104 1.78 -13.03 -11.60
CA GLY A 104 1.73 -13.55 -12.97
C GLY A 104 0.32 -13.72 -13.56
N HIS A 105 -0.74 -13.34 -12.84
CA HIS A 105 -2.12 -13.45 -13.30
C HIS A 105 -2.75 -12.07 -13.49
N GLN A 106 -3.82 -12.03 -14.26
CA GLN A 106 -4.61 -10.81 -14.42
C GLN A 106 -5.58 -10.64 -13.24
N ILE A 107 -5.63 -9.41 -12.71
CA ILE A 107 -6.60 -9.01 -11.69
C ILE A 107 -7.55 -7.94 -12.23
N ALA A 108 -8.75 -7.92 -11.69
CA ALA A 108 -9.78 -6.94 -11.96
C ALA A 108 -9.82 -5.92 -10.82
N VAL A 109 -9.87 -4.63 -11.17
CA VAL A 109 -9.95 -3.52 -10.22
C VAL A 109 -10.96 -2.47 -10.67
N LYS A 110 -11.49 -1.72 -9.71
CA LYS A 110 -12.44 -0.63 -9.94
C LYS A 110 -11.98 0.62 -9.20
N PHE A 111 -11.90 1.74 -9.90
CA PHE A 111 -11.52 3.04 -9.35
C PHE A 111 -12.20 4.16 -10.15
N ALA A 112 -12.29 5.35 -9.56
CA ALA A 112 -12.80 6.52 -10.25
C ALA A 112 -11.76 7.02 -11.27
N GLN A 113 -12.05 6.84 -12.56
CA GLN A 113 -11.19 7.30 -13.65
C GLN A 113 -11.79 8.53 -14.34
N LYS A 114 -10.96 9.53 -14.66
CA LYS A 114 -11.38 10.62 -15.55
C LYS A 114 -11.49 10.11 -16.99
N ALA A 115 -12.61 10.42 -17.65
CA ALA A 115 -12.86 10.00 -19.03
C ALA A 115 -11.69 10.41 -19.96
N GLY A 116 -11.22 9.47 -20.78
CA GLY A 116 -10.10 9.68 -21.72
C GLY A 116 -8.70 9.77 -21.10
N GLY A 117 -8.57 9.68 -19.76
CA GLY A 117 -7.27 9.70 -19.09
C GLY A 117 -6.53 8.37 -19.20
N LYS A 118 -5.23 8.42 -19.51
CA LYS A 118 -4.34 7.24 -19.43
C LYS A 118 -4.16 6.84 -17.97
N ALA A 119 -4.20 5.54 -17.70
CA ALA A 119 -3.98 4.96 -16.38
C ALA A 119 -2.91 3.87 -16.45
N TYR A 120 -2.04 3.88 -15.45
CA TYR A 120 -0.96 2.93 -15.26
C TYR A 120 -1.09 2.33 -13.88
N ALA A 121 -0.90 1.01 -13.76
CA ALA A 121 -0.84 0.37 -12.47
C ALA A 121 0.61 0.39 -12.00
N VAL A 122 0.84 0.88 -10.78
CA VAL A 122 2.16 0.89 -10.18
C VAL A 122 2.13 -0.03 -8.97
N PHE A 123 2.95 -1.07 -9.02
CA PHE A 123 3.17 -1.98 -7.91
C PHE A 123 4.42 -1.54 -7.15
N LEU A 124 4.31 -1.46 -5.83
CA LEU A 124 5.46 -1.36 -4.93
C LEU A 124 5.65 -2.70 -4.24
N PHE A 125 6.80 -3.33 -4.50
CA PHE A 125 7.19 -4.62 -3.93
C PHE A 125 8.69 -4.61 -3.64
N SER A 126 9.10 -5.08 -2.45
CA SER A 126 10.49 -5.11 -2.02
C SER A 126 11.23 -3.76 -2.18
N GLY A 127 10.53 -2.63 -2.01
CA GLY A 127 11.08 -1.29 -2.20
C GLY A 127 11.26 -0.84 -3.65
N VAL A 128 10.83 -1.64 -4.63
CA VAL A 128 10.97 -1.36 -6.07
C VAL A 128 9.61 -1.03 -6.68
N GLN A 129 9.57 -0.03 -7.56
CA GLN A 129 8.37 0.29 -8.35
C GLN A 129 8.36 -0.49 -9.66
N THR A 130 7.25 -1.17 -9.95
CA THR A 130 7.00 -1.79 -11.26
C THR A 130 5.74 -1.20 -11.87
N VAL A 131 5.85 -0.66 -13.09
CA VAL A 131 4.74 -0.01 -13.80
C VAL A 131 4.24 -0.93 -14.91
N VAL A 132 2.92 -1.16 -14.94
CA VAL A 132 2.24 -1.89 -16.02
C VAL A 132 1.08 -1.07 -16.57
N SER A 133 0.66 -1.39 -17.80
CA SER A 133 -0.51 -0.75 -18.41
C SER A 133 -1.81 -1.25 -17.80
N VAL A 134 -2.81 -0.37 -17.72
CA VAL A 134 -4.17 -0.73 -17.31
C VAL A 134 -5.03 -0.95 -18.56
N LYS A 135 -5.70 -2.09 -18.64
CA LYS A 135 -6.67 -2.40 -19.70
C LYS A 135 -8.07 -2.07 -19.19
N HIS A 136 -8.64 -0.95 -19.64
CA HIS A 136 -9.99 -0.56 -19.21
C HIS A 136 -11.05 -1.35 -19.98
N GLY A 137 -11.93 -2.04 -19.25
CA GLY A 137 -13.08 -2.73 -19.82
C GLY A 137 -14.27 -1.78 -20.03
N SER A 138 -15.10 -2.07 -21.04
CA SER A 138 -16.35 -1.35 -21.30
C SER A 138 -17.41 -1.55 -20.22
N ASP A 139 -17.20 -2.52 -19.32
CA ASP A 139 -17.98 -2.81 -18.11
C ASP A 139 -17.62 -1.89 -16.93
N GLY A 140 -16.68 -0.96 -17.11
CA GLY A 140 -16.16 -0.10 -16.05
C GLY A 140 -15.22 -0.81 -15.09
N ILE A 141 -14.77 -2.02 -15.43
CA ILE A 141 -13.78 -2.79 -14.68
C ILE A 141 -12.45 -2.73 -15.43
N SER A 142 -11.41 -2.33 -14.72
CA SER A 142 -10.05 -2.29 -15.27
C SER A 142 -9.33 -3.60 -14.97
N ARG A 143 -8.57 -4.10 -15.93
CA ARG A 143 -7.78 -5.33 -15.84
C ARG A 143 -6.29 -4.99 -15.85
N ILE A 144 -5.55 -5.62 -14.95
CA ILE A 144 -4.11 -5.37 -14.72
C ILE A 144 -3.41 -6.71 -14.67
N ASP A 145 -2.35 -6.86 -15.45
CA ASP A 145 -1.50 -8.05 -15.41
C ASP A 145 -0.48 -7.86 -14.27
N VAL A 146 -0.58 -8.68 -13.22
CA VAL A 146 0.34 -8.62 -12.07
C VAL A 146 1.67 -9.25 -12.49
N PRO A 147 2.82 -8.57 -12.32
CA PRO A 147 4.12 -9.16 -12.58
C PRO A 147 4.31 -10.51 -11.88
N SER A 148 5.00 -11.45 -12.54
CA SER A 148 5.42 -12.69 -11.91
C SER A 148 6.53 -12.45 -10.88
N GLY A 149 6.62 -13.30 -9.87
CA GLY A 149 7.70 -13.26 -8.88
C GLY A 149 7.46 -12.32 -7.69
N PHE A 150 6.32 -11.62 -7.65
CA PHE A 150 5.86 -11.00 -6.42
C PHE A 150 5.36 -12.08 -5.46
N GLN A 151 5.74 -11.95 -4.20
CA GLN A 151 5.36 -12.88 -3.15
C GLN A 151 5.07 -12.06 -1.89
N GLY A 152 3.90 -12.26 -1.27
CA GLY A 152 3.52 -11.54 -0.06
C GLY A 152 3.01 -10.11 -0.31
N ALA A 153 3.26 -9.22 0.66
CA ALA A 153 2.67 -7.89 0.69
C ALA A 153 3.14 -7.01 -0.49
N THR A 154 2.20 -6.60 -1.33
CA THR A 154 2.44 -5.75 -2.51
C THR A 154 1.43 -4.63 -2.54
N TYR A 155 1.88 -3.39 -2.72
CA TYR A 155 1.00 -2.23 -2.77
C TYR A 155 0.70 -1.85 -4.22
N LEU A 156 -0.58 -1.83 -4.58
CA LEU A 156 -1.05 -1.46 -5.90
C LEU A 156 -1.61 -0.04 -5.91
N PHE A 157 -1.16 0.76 -6.86
CA PHE A 157 -1.64 2.11 -7.13
C PHE A 157 -2.08 2.25 -8.57
N ILE A 158 -2.95 3.22 -8.83
CA ILE A 158 -3.22 3.70 -10.17
C ILE A 158 -2.63 5.11 -10.31
N SER A 159 -1.79 5.28 -11.32
CA SER A 159 -1.14 6.54 -11.68
C SER A 159 -1.62 7.02 -13.04
N SER A 160 -1.69 8.33 -13.22
CA SER A 160 -1.88 8.99 -14.51
C SER A 160 -0.60 9.11 -15.34
N SER A 161 0.56 8.76 -14.75
CA SER A 161 1.87 8.85 -15.37
C SER A 161 2.61 7.52 -15.38
N LYS A 162 3.30 7.24 -16.49
CA LYS A 162 4.21 6.09 -16.62
C LYS A 162 5.54 6.29 -15.88
N ALA A 163 5.84 7.50 -15.42
CA ALA A 163 7.12 7.84 -14.79
C ALA A 163 7.21 7.41 -13.31
N GLY A 164 6.13 6.83 -12.75
CA GLY A 164 6.07 6.38 -11.37
C GLY A 164 5.00 7.09 -10.53
N LEU A 165 5.11 6.95 -9.21
CA LEU A 165 4.18 7.51 -8.24
C LEU A 165 4.66 8.85 -7.68
N THR A 166 3.75 9.82 -7.68
CA THR A 166 3.81 11.05 -6.89
C THR A 166 2.41 11.31 -6.32
N ASP A 167 2.32 12.18 -5.32
CA ASP A 167 1.03 12.64 -4.79
C ASP A 167 0.09 13.19 -5.86
N ALA A 168 0.63 13.86 -6.88
CA ALA A 168 -0.15 14.48 -7.96
C ALA A 168 -0.50 13.48 -9.07
N SER A 169 0.34 12.47 -9.33
CA SER A 169 0.07 11.46 -10.36
C SER A 169 -0.86 10.35 -9.87
N THR A 170 -0.96 10.14 -8.56
CA THR A 170 -1.80 9.10 -7.94
C THR A 170 -3.29 9.38 -8.14
N VAL A 171 -3.93 8.51 -8.94
CA VAL A 171 -5.36 8.54 -9.24
C VAL A 171 -6.17 7.77 -8.19
N ALA A 172 -5.65 6.62 -7.74
CA ALA A 172 -6.27 5.80 -6.71
C ALA A 172 -5.27 4.86 -6.03
N GLY A 173 -5.56 4.46 -4.79
CA GLY A 173 -4.75 3.50 -4.02
C GLY A 173 -4.19 4.06 -2.71
N PRO A 174 -3.27 3.35 -2.04
CA PRO A 174 -2.87 2.00 -2.34
C PRO A 174 -4.01 1.01 -2.07
N ALA A 175 -4.03 -0.09 -2.82
CA ALA A 175 -4.65 -1.33 -2.38
C ALA A 175 -3.55 -2.30 -1.95
N LEU A 176 -3.64 -2.87 -0.75
CA LEU A 176 -2.72 -3.91 -0.30
C LEU A 176 -3.16 -5.26 -0.86
N LEU A 177 -2.26 -5.91 -1.59
CA LEU A 177 -2.40 -7.27 -2.10
C LEU A 177 -1.46 -8.18 -1.32
N PHE A 178 -1.89 -9.41 -1.08
CA PHE A 178 -1.00 -10.49 -0.66
C PHE A 178 -0.99 -11.51 -1.79
N LEU A 179 0.14 -11.60 -2.49
CA LEU A 179 0.32 -12.33 -3.74
C LEU A 179 1.07 -13.65 -3.58
#